data_AF-A0A953P965-F1
#
_entry.id   AF-A0A953P965-F1
#
_cell.length_a   1.000
_cell.length_b   1.000
_cell.length_c   1.000
_cell.angle_alpha   90.00
_cell.angle_beta   90.00
_cell.angle_gamma   90.00
#
_symmetry.space_group_name_H-M   'P 1'
#
loop_
_entity.id
_entity.type
_entity.pdbx_description
1 polymer ?
#
loop_
_entity_poly.entity_id
_entity_poly.type
_entity_poly.pdbx_seq_one_letter_code
_entity_poly.pdbx_strand_id
1 'polypeptide(L)'
;MPITISLNQNNVDSSASNFVYAIATLTFTGSYPTGGDALDFTQVADKMPSTQIVQAFAESQNGSSNYYVAVAGSALNNWKLKAFTGGGTEITAGAYPASVTTDVVQLSITARKLL
;
A
#
# COMPACT_ATOMS: atom_id res chain seq x y z
N MET A 1 -1.86 14.75 1.73
CA MET A 1 -1.85 14.59 0.25
C MET A 1 -2.03 13.12 -0.07
N PRO A 2 -2.50 12.73 -1.27
CA PRO A 2 -2.66 11.31 -1.60
C PRO A 2 -1.30 10.61 -1.77
N ILE A 3 -1.21 9.34 -1.36
CA ILE A 3 -0.08 8.46 -1.71
C ILE A 3 -0.17 8.10 -3.19
N THR A 4 0.97 8.07 -3.88
CA THR A 4 1.10 7.57 -5.26
C THR A 4 1.49 6.10 -5.25
N ILE A 5 0.77 5.28 -6.03
CA ILE A 5 1.01 3.84 -6.22
C ILE A 5 1.53 3.59 -7.64
N SER A 6 2.62 2.82 -7.80
CA SER A 6 3.15 2.40 -9.10
C SER A 6 3.30 0.88 -9.18
N LEU A 7 2.77 0.21 -10.22
CA LEU A 7 2.78 -1.26 -10.39
C LEU A 7 3.60 -1.71 -11.61
N ASN A 8 4.32 -2.84 -11.49
CA ASN A 8 4.90 -3.59 -12.62
C ASN A 8 3.91 -4.64 -13.16
N GLN A 9 4.05 -5.05 -14.43
CA GLN A 9 3.13 -5.99 -15.11
C GLN A 9 3.11 -7.40 -14.47
N ASN A 10 1.89 -7.94 -14.25
CA ASN A 10 1.58 -9.05 -13.33
C ASN A 10 2.19 -10.43 -13.64
N ASN A 11 2.48 -11.20 -12.59
CA ASN A 11 2.62 -12.66 -12.62
C ASN A 11 1.28 -13.30 -12.21
N VAL A 12 0.65 -14.07 -13.11
CA VAL A 12 -0.57 -14.84 -12.83
C VAL A 12 -0.15 -16.26 -12.46
N ASP A 13 -0.35 -16.66 -11.21
CA ASP A 13 -0.18 -18.07 -10.81
C ASP A 13 -1.27 -18.92 -11.49
N SER A 14 -0.86 -20.03 -12.12
CA SER A 14 -1.75 -21.00 -12.77
C SER A 14 -2.28 -22.07 -11.80
N SER A 15 -1.87 -22.04 -10.53
CA SER A 15 -2.40 -22.93 -9.50
C SER A 15 -3.91 -22.74 -9.31
N ALA A 16 -4.60 -23.75 -8.79
CA ALA A 16 -6.06 -23.73 -8.53
C ALA A 16 -6.53 -22.64 -7.52
N SER A 17 -5.62 -21.75 -7.09
CA SER A 17 -5.90 -20.63 -6.21
C SER A 17 -6.28 -19.41 -7.04
N ASN A 18 -7.55 -19.01 -6.98
CA ASN A 18 -8.14 -17.87 -7.68
C ASN A 18 -7.62 -16.50 -7.20
N PHE A 19 -6.30 -16.25 -7.24
CA PHE A 19 -5.69 -15.00 -6.81
C PHE A 19 -4.80 -14.38 -7.89
N VAL A 20 -4.67 -13.06 -7.80
CA VAL A 20 -3.77 -12.24 -8.61
C VAL A 20 -2.88 -11.47 -7.64
N TYR A 21 -1.58 -11.49 -7.89
CA TYR A 21 -0.58 -10.79 -7.10
C TYR A 21 -0.04 -9.61 -7.89
N ALA A 22 -0.01 -8.45 -7.24
CA ALA A 22 0.57 -7.24 -7.79
C ALA A 22 1.56 -6.65 -6.77
N ILE A 23 2.66 -6.10 -7.26
CA ILE A 23 3.68 -5.46 -6.45
C ILE A 23 3.77 -4.00 -6.86
N ALA A 24 3.64 -3.12 -5.88
CA ALA A 24 3.74 -1.69 -6.03
C ALA A 24 4.88 -1.10 -5.22
N THR A 25 5.30 0.10 -5.59
CA THR A 25 6.12 0.97 -4.75
C THR A 25 5.29 2.16 -4.30
N LEU A 26 5.38 2.50 -3.01
CA LEU A 26 4.75 3.67 -2.43
C LEU A 26 5.75 4.81 -2.30
N THR A 27 5.33 6.01 -2.69
CA THR A 27 6.11 7.24 -2.53
C THR A 27 5.37 8.20 -1.62
N PHE A 28 6.05 8.66 -0.56
CA PHE A 28 5.48 9.56 0.44
C PHE A 28 5.93 11.01 0.21
N THR A 29 4.97 11.94 0.15
CA THR A 29 5.26 13.36 0.04
C THR A 29 4.30 14.18 0.90
N GLY A 30 4.75 15.33 1.40
CA GLY A 30 3.92 16.25 2.17
C GLY A 30 3.70 15.85 3.62
N SER A 31 2.43 15.60 3.98
CA SER A 31 1.99 15.41 5.36
C SER A 31 1.18 14.12 5.56
N TYR A 32 1.42 13.49 6.71
CA TYR A 32 0.65 12.39 7.26
C TYR A 32 -0.68 12.92 7.84
N PRO A 33 -1.83 12.44 7.38
CA PRO A 33 -3.14 12.84 7.92
C PRO A 33 -3.51 12.04 9.17
N THR A 34 -4.40 12.59 9.99
CA THR A 34 -4.94 11.88 11.16
C THR A 34 -5.59 10.56 10.74
N GLY A 35 -5.13 9.45 11.34
CA GLY A 35 -5.68 8.12 11.12
C GLY A 35 -5.14 7.39 9.88
N GLY A 36 -4.13 7.93 9.20
CA GLY A 36 -3.47 7.29 8.08
C GLY A 36 -3.85 7.83 6.70
N ASP A 37 -2.93 7.69 5.78
CA ASP A 37 -3.08 8.11 4.40
C ASP A 37 -4.17 7.34 3.68
N ALA A 38 -4.77 8.00 2.70
CA ALA A 38 -5.62 7.28 1.74
C ALA A 38 -4.75 6.36 0.89
N LEU A 39 -5.06 5.06 0.93
CA LEU A 39 -4.54 4.08 0.00
C LEU A 39 -5.65 3.80 -1.02
N ASP A 40 -5.57 4.46 -2.18
CA ASP A 40 -6.61 4.38 -3.21
C ASP A 40 -6.14 3.52 -4.38
N PHE A 41 -6.67 2.31 -4.45
CA PHE A 41 -6.36 1.35 -5.49
C PHE A 41 -7.00 1.66 -6.85
N THR A 42 -7.95 2.61 -6.91
CA THR A 42 -8.52 3.06 -8.19
C THR A 42 -7.48 3.74 -9.08
N GLN A 43 -6.41 4.29 -8.49
CA GLN A 43 -5.27 4.86 -9.22
C GLN A 43 -4.56 3.85 -10.14
N VAL A 44 -4.68 2.55 -9.84
CA VAL A 44 -4.02 1.46 -10.57
C VAL A 44 -4.98 0.35 -10.98
N ALA A 45 -6.28 0.63 -10.97
CA ALA A 45 -7.30 -0.35 -11.29
C ALA A 45 -7.19 -0.87 -12.73
N ASP A 46 -6.66 -0.06 -13.66
CA ASP A 46 -6.41 -0.46 -15.05
C ASP A 46 -5.24 -1.46 -15.19
N LYS A 47 -4.39 -1.58 -14.16
CA LYS A 47 -3.26 -2.51 -14.12
C LYS A 47 -3.57 -3.81 -13.36
N MET A 48 -4.71 -3.85 -12.65
CA MET A 48 -5.15 -5.02 -11.91
C MET A 48 -6.35 -5.66 -12.61
N PRO A 49 -6.29 -6.96 -12.98
CA PRO A 49 -7.42 -7.67 -13.58
C PRO A 49 -8.55 -7.95 -12.58
N SER A 50 -8.53 -7.36 -11.38
CA SER A 50 -9.55 -7.54 -10.35
C SER A 50 -9.65 -6.33 -9.44
N THR A 51 -10.88 -6.03 -9.04
CA THR A 51 -11.24 -4.99 -8.07
C THR A 51 -11.51 -5.54 -6.67
N GLN A 52 -11.37 -6.85 -6.47
CA GLN A 52 -11.62 -7.50 -5.19
C GLN A 52 -10.30 -7.82 -4.49
N ILE A 53 -9.74 -6.82 -3.81
CA ILE A 53 -8.53 -6.97 -2.99
C ILE A 53 -8.87 -7.76 -1.72
N VAL A 54 -8.13 -8.83 -1.47
CA VAL A 54 -8.26 -9.64 -0.26
C VAL A 54 -7.24 -9.26 0.81
N GLN A 55 -6.07 -8.76 0.38
CA GLN A 55 -4.98 -8.44 1.29
C GLN A 55 -4.03 -7.43 0.66
N ALA A 56 -3.46 -6.57 1.50
CA ALA A 56 -2.34 -5.72 1.13
C ALA A 56 -1.34 -5.66 2.29
N PHE A 57 -0.04 -5.68 1.97
CA PHE A 57 1.06 -5.54 2.91
C PHE A 57 2.02 -4.48 2.43
N ALA A 58 2.46 -3.60 3.32
CA ALA A 58 3.41 -2.55 3.02
C ALA A 58 4.66 -2.72 3.88
N GLU A 59 5.82 -2.86 3.25
CA GLU A 59 7.08 -3.14 3.95
C GLU A 59 8.21 -2.28 3.39
N SER A 60 9.04 -1.73 4.30
CA SER A 60 10.27 -1.05 3.88
C SER A 60 11.22 -2.03 3.21
N GLN A 61 11.84 -1.59 2.13
CA GLN A 61 12.83 -2.35 1.35
C GLN A 61 14.24 -1.76 1.46
N ASN A 62 14.42 -0.65 2.16
CA ASN A 62 15.73 0.03 2.28
C ASN A 62 16.33 -0.03 3.69
N GLY A 63 15.82 -0.92 4.55
CA GLY A 63 16.33 -1.15 5.91
C GLY A 63 15.88 -0.14 6.95
N SER A 64 14.91 0.72 6.61
CA SER A 64 14.24 1.58 7.58
C SER A 64 13.52 0.75 8.65
N SER A 65 13.57 1.21 9.89
CA SER A 65 12.82 0.59 11.00
C SER A 65 11.36 1.00 11.02
N ASN A 66 10.91 1.89 10.12
CA ASN A 66 9.49 2.24 10.04
C ASN A 66 8.65 1.00 9.71
N TYR A 67 7.41 1.03 10.16
CA TYR A 67 6.45 -0.03 9.92
C TYR A 67 5.16 0.55 9.33
N TYR A 68 4.56 -0.16 8.38
CA TYR A 68 3.43 0.34 7.59
C TYR A 68 2.29 -0.68 7.61
N VAL A 69 1.09 -0.23 7.96
CA VAL A 69 -0.11 -1.09 8.07
C VAL A 69 -1.13 -0.66 7.05
N ALA A 70 -1.39 -1.51 6.07
CA ALA A 70 -2.57 -1.36 5.23
C ALA A 70 -3.81 -1.76 6.05
N VAL A 71 -4.77 -0.86 6.15
CA VAL A 71 -6.05 -1.09 6.80
C VAL A 71 -7.11 -1.24 5.70
N ALA A 72 -7.79 -2.39 5.72
CA ALA A 72 -8.79 -2.73 4.72
C ALA A 72 -9.94 -1.72 4.70
N GLY A 73 -10.24 -1.24 3.50
CA GLY A 73 -11.45 -0.48 3.21
C GLY A 73 -12.56 -1.38 2.66
N SER A 74 -13.80 -0.87 2.65
CA SER A 74 -14.95 -1.56 2.04
C SER A 74 -15.02 -1.43 0.52
N ALA A 75 -14.21 -0.54 -0.08
CA ALA A 75 -14.12 -0.27 -1.51
C ALA A 75 -12.66 0.03 -1.90
N LEU A 76 -12.32 -0.03 -3.18
CA LEU A 76 -10.94 0.21 -3.66
C LEU A 76 -10.37 1.59 -3.26
N ASN A 77 -11.23 2.59 -3.11
CA ASN A 77 -10.84 3.98 -2.88
C ASN A 77 -10.86 4.41 -1.41
N ASN A 78 -11.10 3.49 -0.47
CA ASN A 78 -11.23 3.84 0.94
C ASN A 78 -10.36 2.99 1.89
N TRP A 79 -9.33 2.32 1.37
CA TRP A 79 -8.30 1.74 2.21
C TRP A 79 -7.44 2.83 2.84
N LYS A 80 -6.76 2.48 3.93
CA LYS A 80 -5.81 3.36 4.60
C LYS A 80 -4.44 2.74 4.70
N LEU A 81 -3.42 3.58 4.73
CA LEU A 81 -2.09 3.19 5.16
C LEU A 81 -1.72 3.96 6.41
N LYS A 82 -1.45 3.24 7.49
CA LYS A 82 -0.90 3.81 8.72
C LYS A 82 0.60 3.64 8.74
N ALA A 83 1.32 4.69 9.16
CA ALA A 83 2.76 4.69 9.28
C ALA A 83 3.18 4.79 10.75
N PHE A 84 4.17 3.99 11.12
CA PHE A 84 4.69 3.88 12.48
C PHE A 84 6.21 4.05 12.46
N THR A 85 6.73 4.68 13.50
CA THR A 85 8.18 4.75 13.76
C THR A 85 8.71 3.39 14.25
N GLY A 86 10.04 3.20 14.24
CA GLY A 86 10.70 1.94 14.66
C GLY A 86 10.55 1.49 16.12
N GLY A 87 9.63 2.09 16.87
CA GLY A 87 9.20 1.64 18.20
C GLY A 87 7.71 1.28 18.29
N GLY A 88 6.99 1.25 17.16
CA GLY A 88 5.55 0.94 17.11
C GLY A 88 4.62 2.13 17.40
N THR A 89 5.16 3.34 17.55
CA THR A 89 4.34 4.56 17.71
C THR A 89 3.87 5.06 16.35
N GLU A 90 2.55 5.22 16.19
CA GLU A 90 1.96 5.82 14.97
C GLU A 90 2.48 7.24 14.80
N ILE A 91 2.80 7.63 13.57
CA ILE A 91 3.29 8.96 13.28
C ILE A 91 2.21 9.99 13.59
N THR A 92 2.58 11.09 14.25
CA THR A 92 1.67 12.18 14.54
C THR A 92 1.26 12.90 13.25
N ALA A 93 -0.02 13.27 13.15
CA ALA A 93 -0.52 14.05 12.01
C ALA A 93 0.29 15.34 11.82
N GLY A 94 0.79 15.58 10.61
CA GLY A 94 1.73 16.66 10.34
C GLY A 94 2.64 16.35 9.16
N ALA A 95 3.67 17.18 8.96
CA ALA A 95 4.67 16.92 7.91
C ALA A 95 5.34 15.55 8.13
N TYR A 96 5.58 14.81 7.05
CA TYR A 96 6.26 13.53 7.16
C TYR A 96 7.68 13.70 7.72
N PRO A 97 8.11 12.84 8.66
CA PRO A 97 9.51 12.78 9.04
C PRO A 97 10.37 12.32 7.84
N ALA A 98 11.62 12.77 7.80
CA ALA A 98 12.55 12.42 6.73
C ALA A 98 12.76 10.90 6.60
N SER A 99 12.62 10.16 7.72
CA SER A 99 12.68 8.70 7.71
C SER A 99 11.61 8.05 6.85
N VAL A 100 10.46 8.71 6.61
CA VAL A 100 9.38 8.19 5.76
C VAL A 100 9.51 8.67 4.32
N THR A 101 9.86 9.94 4.10
CA THR A 101 9.98 10.48 2.73
C THR A 101 11.17 9.94 1.95
N THR A 102 12.16 9.37 2.65
CA THR A 102 13.33 8.71 2.05
C THR A 102 13.22 7.18 2.07
N ASP A 103 12.14 6.64 2.64
CA ASP A 103 11.87 5.20 2.65
C ASP A 103 11.50 4.70 1.26
N VAL A 104 11.80 3.42 0.99
CA VAL A 104 11.35 2.72 -0.21
C VAL A 104 10.40 1.62 0.26
N VAL A 105 9.11 1.86 0.17
CA VAL A 105 8.10 0.92 0.68
C VAL A 105 7.48 0.15 -0.48
N GLN A 106 7.58 -1.17 -0.42
CA GLN A 106 6.89 -2.06 -1.34
C GLN A 106 5.50 -2.37 -0.79
N LEU A 107 4.48 -2.26 -1.65
CA LEU A 107 3.13 -2.72 -1.39
C LEU A 107 2.87 -4.01 -2.16
N SER A 108 2.68 -5.12 -1.45
CA SER A 108 2.23 -6.39 -2.02
C SER A 108 0.71 -6.47 -1.92
N ILE A 109 0.03 -6.68 -3.05
CA ILE A 109 -1.42 -6.74 -3.17
C ILE A 109 -1.81 -8.15 -3.60
N THR A 110 -2.78 -8.74 -2.91
CA THR A 110 -3.46 -9.97 -3.34
C THR A 110 -4.92 -9.64 -3.63
N ALA A 111 -5.37 -9.96 -4.83
CA ALA A 111 -6.76 -9.79 -5.26
C ALA A 111 -7.36 -11.13 -5.74
N ARG A 112 -8.68 -11.29 -5.70
CA ARG A 112 -9.34 -12.46 -6.30
C ARG A 112 -9.21 -12.41 -7.81
N LYS A 113 -8.87 -13.51 -8.45
CA LYS A 113 -9.01 -13.65 -9.91
C LYS A 113 -10.50 -13.56 -10.27
N LEU A 114 -10.88 -12.62 -11.13
CA LEU A 114 -12.22 -12.59 -11.70
C LEU A 114 -12.37 -13.84 -12.60
N LEU A 115 -13.47 -14.58 -12.41
CA LEU A 115 -13.88 -15.68 -13.30
C LEU A 115 -14.46 -15.12 -14.59
#